data_AF-A0A7S1ZN95-F1
#
_entry.id   AF-A0A7S1ZN95-F1
#
_cell.length_a   1.000
_cell.length_b   1.000
_cell.length_c   1.000
_cell.angle_alpha   90.00
_cell.angle_beta   90.00
_cell.angle_gamma   90.00
#
_symmetry.space_group_name_H-M   'P 1'
#
loop_
_entity.id
_entity.type
_entity.pdbx_description
1 polymer ?
#
loop_
_entity_poly.entity_id
_entity_poly.type
_entity_poly.pdbx_seq_one_letter_code
_entity_poly.pdbx_strand_id
1 'polypeptide(L)'
;LRFGNCGKDCLVLSNDNSCWEKLYKADFPTGKLNTSESIHDWKLAYHLSLSGAIERLRCSHTQQNFFEDILGSGVDYTINPKTKCVDYISLSQDLTSATAFSQHKIRTDVFGNKFKLFFPLYFSQDHFKRALPQIQKTIVQLCPEKKTSRFDPLMVLEVLPKIMNTFIVLVSDEGLSASRKSFYGLLRIHHLFLALAHEFPVIKQEALKRLRRFVFREENRLKSACPSLGNLLPLIMIVDEKDFGWPRMCSPYLDESFSRSVLWICKEYPSLERTHDSSGKVESDYEAHRRVGRSFEAMQVSLRLLMFHVYFLRACCKGSTKSRALGYDSFFSKLDPEDILFQDDALGAGDIGTHESADQAKRHVSCVGLDFMHFRGQVGQIFETNTWQGFFRFIQAQSPPSKLAMARLLRQSVRSSRKKGYHKAGMDFSRVHASGTSKILSKGQEYSASSGLCHVEFSDVWGFDG
;
A
#
# COMPACT_ATOMS: atom_id res chain seq x y z
N LEU A 1 -9.25 -19.68 -26.85
CA LEU A 1 -8.97 -19.04 -28.16
C LEU A 1 -7.54 -19.34 -28.61
N ARG A 2 -7.33 -20.41 -29.39
CA ARG A 2 -6.01 -20.81 -29.94
C ARG A 2 -5.69 -20.14 -31.29
N PHE A 3 -6.60 -19.32 -31.82
CA PHE A 3 -6.57 -18.79 -33.19
C PHE A 3 -5.38 -17.85 -33.47
N GLY A 4 -4.99 -17.00 -32.52
CA GLY A 4 -3.89 -16.04 -32.71
C GLY A 4 -2.49 -16.65 -32.86
N ASN A 5 -2.33 -17.95 -32.57
CA ASN A 5 -1.04 -18.65 -32.67
C ASN A 5 -0.84 -19.38 -34.00
N CYS A 6 -1.82 -19.32 -34.93
CA CYS A 6 -1.79 -20.09 -36.18
C CYS A 6 -1.12 -19.37 -37.36
N GLY A 7 -0.59 -18.16 -37.18
CA GLY A 7 0.10 -17.39 -38.21
C GLY A 7 0.04 -15.87 -37.98
N LYS A 8 0.85 -15.09 -38.71
CA LYS A 8 0.88 -13.62 -38.60
C LYS A 8 -0.48 -12.99 -38.92
N ASP A 9 -1.17 -13.50 -39.94
CA ASP A 9 -2.48 -12.97 -40.34
C ASP A 9 -3.57 -13.29 -39.31
N CYS A 10 -3.50 -14.48 -38.70
CA CYS A 10 -4.38 -14.84 -37.59
C CYS A 10 -4.13 -13.99 -36.34
N LEU A 11 -2.87 -13.59 -36.09
CA LEU A 11 -2.53 -12.66 -35.01
C LEU A 11 -3.11 -11.26 -35.26
N VAL A 12 -3.01 -10.76 -36.49
CA VAL A 12 -3.60 -9.46 -36.89
C VAL A 12 -5.12 -9.49 -36.69
N LEU A 13 -5.80 -10.52 -37.21
CA LEU A 13 -7.25 -10.69 -37.03
C LEU A 13 -7.64 -10.86 -35.55
N SER A 14 -6.81 -11.52 -34.74
CA SER A 14 -7.05 -11.66 -33.30
C SER A 14 -6.90 -10.36 -32.49
N ASN A 15 -6.43 -9.29 -33.12
CA ASN A 15 -6.34 -7.94 -32.55
C ASN A 15 -7.28 -6.94 -33.23
N ASP A 16 -8.11 -7.39 -34.20
CA ASP A 16 -9.13 -6.57 -34.81
C ASP A 16 -10.29 -6.36 -33.83
N ASN A 17 -10.46 -5.12 -33.38
CA ASN A 17 -11.48 -4.73 -32.42
C ASN A 17 -12.91 -4.99 -32.94
N SER A 18 -13.14 -4.87 -34.25
CA SER A 18 -14.46 -5.08 -34.86
C SER A 18 -14.88 -6.55 -34.83
N CYS A 19 -13.92 -7.48 -34.91
CA CYS A 19 -14.17 -8.91 -34.73
C CYS A 19 -14.60 -9.21 -33.29
N TRP A 20 -13.92 -8.62 -32.31
CA TRP A 20 -14.27 -8.81 -30.89
C TRP A 20 -15.61 -8.19 -30.53
N GLU A 21 -15.97 -7.04 -31.11
CA GLU A 21 -17.29 -6.44 -30.93
C GLU A 21 -18.41 -7.36 -31.41
N LYS A 22 -18.27 -7.91 -32.63
CA LYS A 22 -19.25 -8.84 -33.19
C LYS A 22 -19.36 -10.10 -32.36
N LEU A 23 -18.23 -10.67 -31.94
CA LEU A 23 -18.19 -11.86 -31.08
C LEU A 23 -18.83 -11.58 -29.71
N TYR A 24 -18.55 -10.41 -29.11
CA TYR A 24 -19.17 -9.99 -27.87
C TYR A 24 -20.69 -9.92 -27.98
N LYS A 25 -21.20 -9.23 -29.00
CA LYS A 25 -22.64 -9.08 -29.21
C LYS A 25 -23.33 -10.42 -29.47
N ALA A 26 -22.64 -11.38 -30.10
CA ALA A 26 -23.15 -12.72 -30.34
C ALA A 26 -23.20 -13.57 -29.06
N ASP A 27 -22.13 -13.58 -28.27
CA ASP A 27 -22.01 -14.43 -27.08
C ASP A 27 -22.73 -13.84 -25.85
N PHE A 28 -22.90 -12.52 -25.81
CA PHE A 28 -23.58 -11.80 -24.73
C PHE A 28 -24.72 -10.92 -25.25
N PRO A 29 -25.77 -11.48 -25.90
CA PRO A 29 -26.83 -10.69 -26.55
C PRO A 29 -27.68 -9.85 -25.58
N THR A 30 -27.75 -10.25 -24.31
CA THR A 30 -28.38 -9.50 -23.20
C THR A 30 -27.36 -8.83 -22.27
N GLY A 31 -26.08 -8.82 -22.65
CA GLY A 31 -25.00 -8.32 -21.81
C GLY A 31 -25.15 -6.84 -21.48
N LYS A 32 -24.88 -6.47 -20.22
CA LYS A 32 -25.00 -5.08 -19.71
C LYS A 32 -24.14 -4.05 -20.47
N LEU A 33 -23.11 -4.50 -21.20
CA LEU A 33 -22.21 -3.64 -21.99
C LEU A 33 -22.69 -3.39 -23.44
N ASN A 34 -23.80 -4.02 -23.89
CA ASN A 34 -24.24 -3.94 -25.29
C ASN A 34 -24.66 -2.55 -25.77
N THR A 35 -24.83 -1.59 -24.84
CA THR A 35 -25.35 -0.26 -25.11
C THR A 35 -24.28 0.84 -25.07
N SER A 36 -23.00 0.51 -24.81
CA SER A 36 -21.97 1.51 -24.53
C SER A 36 -21.15 1.87 -25.77
N GLU A 37 -21.43 3.04 -26.37
CA GLU A 37 -20.59 3.64 -27.43
C GLU A 37 -19.15 3.94 -26.97
N SER A 38 -18.89 3.89 -25.66
CA SER A 38 -17.59 4.18 -25.05
C SER A 38 -16.61 2.99 -25.01
N ILE A 39 -17.00 1.80 -25.48
CA ILE A 39 -16.11 0.63 -25.47
C ILE A 39 -15.17 0.69 -26.66
N HIS A 40 -13.90 0.97 -26.39
CA HIS A 40 -12.84 1.00 -27.39
C HIS A 40 -11.99 -0.29 -27.43
N ASP A 41 -12.00 -1.10 -26.37
CA ASP A 41 -11.27 -2.36 -26.28
C ASP A 41 -12.24 -3.53 -26.05
N TRP A 42 -12.86 -3.98 -27.15
CA TRP A 42 -13.85 -5.06 -27.12
C TRP A 42 -13.24 -6.41 -26.75
N LYS A 43 -11.93 -6.59 -26.98
CA LYS A 43 -11.21 -7.78 -26.55
C LYS A 43 -11.15 -7.85 -25.03
N LEU A 44 -10.78 -6.74 -24.38
CA LEU A 44 -10.81 -6.66 -22.91
C LEU A 44 -12.23 -6.82 -22.37
N ALA A 45 -13.22 -6.14 -22.97
CA ALA A 45 -14.62 -6.26 -22.57
C ALA A 45 -15.10 -7.72 -22.65
N TYR A 46 -14.80 -8.40 -23.75
CA TYR A 46 -15.10 -9.82 -23.93
C TYR A 46 -14.45 -10.69 -22.87
N HIS A 47 -13.15 -10.52 -22.60
CA HIS A 47 -12.46 -11.30 -21.59
C HIS A 47 -13.01 -11.06 -20.17
N LEU A 48 -13.38 -9.82 -19.84
CA LEU A 48 -13.94 -9.47 -18.54
C LEU A 48 -15.38 -9.96 -18.36
N SER A 49 -16.18 -9.95 -19.43
CA SER A 49 -17.53 -10.52 -19.40
C SER A 49 -17.49 -12.04 -19.34
N LEU A 50 -16.64 -12.68 -20.14
CA LEU A 50 -16.46 -14.13 -20.13
C LEU A 50 -15.98 -14.63 -18.77
N SER A 51 -15.07 -13.89 -18.13
CA SER A 51 -14.63 -14.23 -16.78
C SER A 51 -15.65 -13.82 -15.72
N GLY A 52 -16.64 -12.96 -15.97
CA GLY A 52 -17.50 -12.39 -14.92
C GLY A 52 -16.81 -11.31 -14.06
N ALA A 53 -15.54 -10.99 -14.34
CA ALA A 53 -14.76 -9.96 -13.66
C ALA A 53 -15.37 -8.55 -13.79
N ILE A 54 -16.18 -8.30 -14.82
CA ILE A 54 -16.79 -6.99 -15.03
C ILE A 54 -17.75 -6.60 -13.88
N GLU A 55 -18.46 -7.56 -13.28
CA GLU A 55 -19.46 -7.26 -12.25
C GLU A 55 -18.83 -6.77 -10.94
N ARG A 56 -17.59 -7.17 -10.63
CA ARG A 56 -16.83 -6.66 -9.46
C ARG A 56 -16.14 -5.32 -9.71
N LEU A 57 -16.15 -4.81 -10.94
CA LEU A 57 -15.49 -3.56 -11.34
C LEU A 57 -16.52 -2.46 -11.63
N ARG A 58 -17.44 -2.29 -10.67
CA ARG A 58 -18.54 -1.31 -10.73
C ARG A 58 -18.48 -0.32 -9.58
N CYS A 59 -18.95 0.89 -9.83
CA CYS A 59 -19.20 1.85 -8.78
C CYS A 59 -20.27 1.32 -7.82
N SER A 60 -19.99 1.38 -6.52
CA SER A 60 -20.91 1.00 -5.45
C SER A 60 -22.25 1.77 -5.47
N HIS A 61 -22.27 2.98 -6.05
CA HIS A 61 -23.45 3.84 -6.11
C HIS A 61 -24.16 3.82 -7.47
N THR A 62 -23.45 4.15 -8.56
CA THR A 62 -24.08 4.25 -9.89
C THR A 62 -24.19 2.91 -10.59
N GLN A 63 -23.52 1.86 -10.08
CA GLN A 63 -23.39 0.55 -10.72
C GLN A 63 -22.71 0.57 -12.10
N GLN A 64 -22.20 1.73 -12.52
CA GLN A 64 -21.45 1.88 -13.75
C GLN A 64 -20.08 1.24 -13.65
N ASN A 65 -19.61 0.64 -14.74
CA ASN A 65 -18.26 0.09 -14.83
C ASN A 65 -17.26 1.09 -15.44
N PHE A 66 -15.99 0.69 -15.55
CA PHE A 66 -14.93 1.57 -16.03
C PHE A 66 -14.96 1.85 -17.54
N PHE A 67 -15.75 1.12 -18.34
CA PHE A 67 -16.00 1.50 -19.74
C PHE A 67 -16.99 2.66 -19.83
N GLU A 68 -17.98 2.70 -18.93
CA GLU A 68 -19.06 3.70 -18.92
C GLU A 68 -18.66 5.01 -18.22
N ASP A 69 -17.86 4.94 -17.16
CA ASP A 69 -17.43 6.11 -16.38
C ASP A 69 -15.95 5.99 -15.94
N ILE A 70 -15.40 7.05 -15.39
CA ILE A 70 -14.10 7.05 -14.72
C ILE A 70 -14.29 6.51 -13.30
N LEU A 71 -13.86 5.26 -13.07
CA LEU A 71 -13.81 4.67 -11.72
C LEU A 71 -12.54 5.02 -10.93
N GLY A 72 -12.68 5.06 -9.61
CA GLY A 72 -11.62 5.34 -8.65
C GLY A 72 -12.04 5.09 -7.21
N SER A 73 -11.34 5.73 -6.28
CA SER A 73 -11.62 5.69 -4.84
C SER A 73 -11.84 7.09 -4.28
N GLY A 74 -12.67 7.18 -3.24
CA GLY A 74 -12.72 8.36 -2.38
C GLY A 74 -11.41 8.50 -1.58
N VAL A 75 -10.95 9.74 -1.39
CA VAL A 75 -9.71 10.06 -0.65
C VAL A 75 -10.00 10.96 0.53
N ASP A 76 -9.53 10.54 1.70
CA ASP A 76 -9.39 11.43 2.86
C ASP A 76 -7.91 11.62 3.23
N TYR A 77 -7.60 12.75 3.85
CA TYR A 77 -6.22 13.09 4.21
C TYR A 77 -6.14 14.10 5.36
N THR A 78 -5.00 14.09 6.05
CA THR A 78 -4.65 15.10 7.06
C THR A 78 -3.51 15.98 6.57
N ILE A 79 -3.43 17.19 7.11
CA ILE A 79 -2.35 18.14 6.86
C ILE A 79 -1.62 18.35 8.18
N ASN A 80 -0.31 18.19 8.14
CA ASN A 80 0.53 18.48 9.29
C ASN A 80 0.49 19.98 9.58
N PRO A 81 0.09 20.42 10.79
CA PRO A 81 -0.06 21.85 11.08
C PRO A 81 1.26 22.62 11.05
N LYS A 82 2.39 21.95 11.29
CA LYS A 82 3.73 22.55 11.32
C LYS A 82 4.34 22.63 9.92
N THR A 83 4.39 21.52 9.19
CA THR A 83 5.01 21.51 7.86
C THR A 83 4.09 22.02 6.77
N LYS A 84 2.77 22.07 7.03
CA LYS A 84 1.71 22.35 6.05
C LYS A 84 1.66 21.35 4.89
N CYS A 85 2.37 20.22 5.01
CA CYS A 85 2.34 19.14 4.04
C CYS A 85 1.27 18.12 4.43
N VAL A 86 0.70 17.44 3.44
CA VAL A 86 -0.10 16.24 3.68
C VAL A 86 0.78 15.14 4.25
N ASP A 87 0.37 14.54 5.37
CA ASP A 87 1.13 13.50 6.10
C ASP A 87 0.45 12.13 6.12
N TYR A 88 -0.87 12.09 5.99
CA TYR A 88 -1.65 10.85 5.94
C TYR A 88 -2.67 10.90 4.80
N ILE A 89 -2.76 9.84 3.99
CA ILE A 89 -3.70 9.76 2.86
C ILE A 89 -4.37 8.39 2.87
N SER A 90 -5.65 8.33 3.19
CA SER A 90 -6.47 7.12 3.18
C SER A 90 -7.35 7.06 1.94
N LEU A 91 -7.55 5.85 1.43
CA LEU A 91 -8.47 5.59 0.32
C LEU A 91 -9.61 4.72 0.80
N SER A 92 -10.82 5.05 0.36
CA SER A 92 -11.96 4.14 0.45
C SER A 92 -11.67 2.86 -0.34
N GLN A 93 -12.08 1.73 0.23
CA GLN A 93 -11.93 0.42 -0.39
C GLN A 93 -13.06 0.09 -1.39
N ASP A 94 -14.09 0.93 -1.45
CA ASP A 94 -15.19 0.80 -2.41
C ASP A 94 -14.93 1.66 -3.65
N LEU A 95 -15.28 1.11 -4.81
CA LEU A 95 -15.18 1.85 -6.06
C LEU A 95 -16.26 2.93 -6.14
N THR A 96 -15.84 4.12 -6.50
CA THR A 96 -16.69 5.29 -6.77
C THR A 96 -16.46 5.74 -8.21
N SER A 97 -17.49 6.27 -8.88
CA SER A 97 -17.36 6.85 -10.22
C SER A 97 -17.23 8.37 -10.17
N ALA A 98 -16.67 8.96 -11.22
CA ALA A 98 -16.59 10.41 -11.35
C ALA A 98 -17.98 11.05 -11.34
N THR A 99 -18.99 10.42 -11.94
CA THR A 99 -20.39 10.87 -11.88
C THR A 99 -20.92 10.86 -10.45
N ALA A 100 -20.74 9.76 -9.71
CA ALA A 100 -21.16 9.64 -8.32
C ALA A 100 -20.55 10.75 -7.45
N PHE A 101 -19.26 11.02 -7.62
CA PHE A 101 -18.57 12.06 -6.87
C PHE A 101 -18.97 13.48 -7.29
N SER A 102 -18.98 13.77 -8.58
CA SER A 102 -19.10 15.15 -9.08
C SER A 102 -20.55 15.61 -9.22
N GLN A 103 -21.43 14.76 -9.74
CA GLN A 103 -22.83 15.09 -10.03
C GLN A 103 -23.71 14.74 -8.84
N HIS A 104 -23.60 13.50 -8.33
CA HIS A 104 -24.45 13.04 -7.21
C HIS A 104 -23.93 13.48 -5.83
N LYS A 105 -22.77 14.17 -5.79
CA LYS A 105 -22.15 14.72 -4.57
C LYS A 105 -21.89 13.67 -3.47
N ILE A 106 -21.68 12.41 -3.84
CA ILE A 106 -21.33 11.35 -2.88
C ILE A 106 -19.97 11.66 -2.24
N ARG A 107 -19.93 11.67 -0.90
CA ARG A 107 -18.74 11.97 -0.08
C ARG A 107 -18.51 10.95 1.04
N THR A 108 -19.22 9.83 0.99
CA THR A 108 -19.13 8.75 1.98
C THR A 108 -19.04 7.42 1.28
N ASP A 109 -18.29 6.48 1.85
CA ASP A 109 -18.30 5.09 1.39
C ASP A 109 -19.49 4.31 1.96
N VAL A 110 -19.59 3.02 1.63
CA VAL A 110 -20.72 2.17 2.06
C VAL A 110 -20.74 1.92 3.57
N PHE A 111 -19.65 2.24 4.27
CA PHE A 111 -19.52 2.14 5.73
C PHE A 111 -19.70 3.51 6.41
N GLY A 112 -20.01 4.56 5.66
CA GLY A 112 -20.24 5.91 6.18
C GLY A 112 -18.96 6.72 6.40
N ASN A 113 -17.78 6.22 6.02
CA ASN A 113 -16.53 6.98 6.15
C ASN A 113 -16.52 8.12 5.14
N LYS A 114 -16.24 9.34 5.62
CA LYS A 114 -16.20 10.53 4.77
C LYS A 114 -14.90 10.61 3.99
N PHE A 115 -14.98 11.12 2.76
CA PHE A 115 -13.82 11.46 1.94
C PHE A 115 -13.99 12.82 1.27
N LYS A 116 -12.86 13.51 1.05
CA LYS A 116 -12.80 14.89 0.58
C LYS A 116 -12.60 14.98 -0.93
N LEU A 117 -11.81 14.07 -1.51
CA LEU A 117 -11.44 14.07 -2.92
C LEU A 117 -11.82 12.75 -3.59
N PHE A 118 -11.73 12.74 -4.93
CA PHE A 118 -11.86 11.56 -5.76
C PHE A 118 -10.55 11.29 -6.49
N PHE A 119 -10.07 10.05 -6.44
CA PHE A 119 -8.84 9.66 -7.10
C PHE A 119 -9.09 8.47 -8.03
N PRO A 120 -9.07 8.70 -9.36
CA PRO A 120 -9.20 7.63 -10.32
C PRO A 120 -8.08 6.59 -10.17
N LEU A 121 -8.42 5.32 -10.41
CA LEU A 121 -7.47 4.20 -10.40
C LEU A 121 -7.18 3.75 -11.83
N TYR A 122 -6.24 2.82 -12.01
CA TYR A 122 -5.97 2.23 -13.32
C TYR A 122 -6.75 0.92 -13.49
N PHE A 123 -7.52 0.80 -14.57
CA PHE A 123 -8.21 -0.44 -14.97
C PHE A 123 -7.83 -0.90 -16.37
N SER A 124 -7.62 0.05 -17.29
CA SER A 124 -7.15 -0.19 -18.65
C SER A 124 -6.42 1.05 -19.17
N GLN A 125 -5.67 0.92 -20.26
CA GLN A 125 -4.99 2.06 -20.87
C GLN A 125 -5.97 3.14 -21.36
N ASP A 126 -7.12 2.73 -21.90
CA ASP A 126 -8.18 3.67 -22.31
C ASP A 126 -8.74 4.44 -21.12
N HIS A 127 -9.15 3.70 -20.07
CA HIS A 127 -9.67 4.30 -18.85
C HIS A 127 -8.65 5.25 -18.22
N PHE A 128 -7.38 4.86 -18.18
CA PHE A 128 -6.30 5.70 -17.67
C PHE A 128 -6.14 7.00 -18.45
N LYS A 129 -6.20 6.98 -19.79
CA LYS A 129 -6.14 8.20 -20.61
C LYS A 129 -7.28 9.16 -20.28
N ARG A 130 -8.51 8.66 -20.14
CA ARG A 130 -9.68 9.46 -19.73
C ARG A 130 -9.53 9.99 -18.30
N ALA A 131 -8.96 9.17 -17.41
CA ALA A 131 -8.79 9.48 -15.99
C ALA A 131 -7.63 10.44 -15.70
N LEU A 132 -6.60 10.49 -16.55
CA LEU A 132 -5.33 11.18 -16.31
C LEU A 132 -5.48 12.65 -15.90
N PRO A 133 -6.34 13.47 -16.53
CA PRO A 133 -6.53 14.87 -16.10
C PRO A 133 -7.03 14.98 -14.66
N GLN A 134 -7.94 14.11 -14.25
CA GLN A 134 -8.47 14.10 -12.88
C GLN A 134 -7.44 13.53 -11.89
N ILE A 135 -6.64 12.52 -12.28
CA ILE A 135 -5.51 12.01 -11.48
C ILE A 135 -4.51 13.13 -11.19
N GLN A 136 -4.09 13.87 -12.22
CA GLN A 136 -3.17 15.00 -12.10
C GLN A 136 -3.71 16.08 -11.17
N LYS A 137 -4.99 16.46 -11.34
CA LYS A 137 -5.67 17.43 -10.48
C LYS A 137 -5.66 16.99 -9.02
N THR A 138 -6.03 15.75 -8.73
CA THR A 138 -6.07 15.22 -7.36
C THR A 138 -4.67 15.17 -6.74
N ILE A 139 -3.64 14.80 -7.49
CA ILE A 139 -2.24 14.81 -7.01
C ILE A 139 -1.78 16.22 -6.63
N VAL A 140 -2.12 17.22 -7.44
CA VAL A 140 -1.82 18.63 -7.12
C VAL A 140 -2.50 19.06 -5.82
N GLN A 141 -3.78 18.69 -5.64
CA GLN A 141 -4.52 18.99 -4.41
C GLN A 141 -3.93 18.32 -3.16
N LEU A 142 -3.25 17.19 -3.31
CA LEU A 142 -2.58 16.45 -2.24
C LEU A 142 -1.14 16.95 -1.97
N CYS A 143 -0.69 18.00 -2.69
CA CYS A 143 0.61 18.65 -2.50
C CYS A 143 0.45 20.17 -2.23
N PRO A 144 -0.36 20.59 -1.24
CA PRO A 144 -0.67 22.01 -1.00
C PRO A 144 0.57 22.87 -0.72
N GLU A 145 1.63 22.29 -0.13
CA GLU A 145 2.89 22.97 0.15
C GLU A 145 3.62 23.46 -1.11
N LYS A 146 3.30 22.89 -2.28
CA LYS A 146 3.87 23.29 -3.58
C LYS A 146 3.27 24.59 -4.11
N LYS A 147 2.15 25.05 -3.56
CA LYS A 147 1.48 26.32 -3.91
C LYS A 147 1.32 26.52 -5.42
N THR A 148 0.92 25.48 -6.13
CA THR A 148 0.75 25.47 -7.58
C THR A 148 -0.54 24.76 -7.96
N SER A 149 -1.11 25.14 -9.09
CA SER A 149 -2.20 24.41 -9.76
C SER A 149 -1.70 23.50 -10.89
N ARG A 150 -0.40 23.59 -11.24
CA ARG A 150 0.21 22.82 -12.32
C ARG A 150 0.72 21.50 -11.80
N PHE A 151 0.43 20.43 -12.53
CA PHE A 151 0.96 19.11 -12.26
C PHE A 151 2.46 19.03 -12.62
N ASP A 152 3.25 18.54 -11.68
CA ASP A 152 4.61 18.08 -11.89
C ASP A 152 4.63 16.55 -11.65
N PRO A 153 5.10 15.73 -12.61
CA PRO A 153 5.19 14.28 -12.42
C PRO A 153 5.86 13.84 -11.12
N LEU A 154 6.84 14.60 -10.60
CA LEU A 154 7.52 14.25 -9.36
C LEU A 154 6.63 14.37 -8.11
N MET A 155 5.48 15.06 -8.20
CA MET A 155 4.46 15.05 -7.13
C MET A 155 3.87 13.66 -6.89
N VAL A 156 3.91 12.76 -7.88
CA VAL A 156 3.50 11.35 -7.71
C VAL A 156 4.32 10.70 -6.59
N LEU A 157 5.61 11.02 -6.47
CA LEU A 157 6.50 10.50 -5.42
C LEU A 157 6.21 11.09 -4.03
N GLU A 158 5.42 12.15 -3.95
CA GLU A 158 4.98 12.76 -2.69
C GLU A 158 3.61 12.23 -2.23
N VAL A 159 2.84 11.60 -3.12
CA VAL A 159 1.47 11.15 -2.88
C VAL A 159 1.36 9.62 -2.81
N LEU A 160 1.75 8.90 -3.86
CA LEU A 160 1.52 7.45 -3.96
C LEU A 160 2.27 6.66 -2.86
N PRO A 161 3.52 7.00 -2.53
CA PRO A 161 4.20 6.38 -1.38
C PRO A 161 3.51 6.63 -0.05
N LYS A 162 2.90 7.82 0.16
CA LYS A 162 2.14 8.12 1.38
C LYS A 162 0.86 7.30 1.45
N ILE A 163 0.13 7.18 0.34
CA ILE A 163 -1.06 6.33 0.25
C ILE A 163 -0.72 4.89 0.64
N MET A 164 0.34 4.31 0.04
CA MET A 164 0.76 2.95 0.35
C MET A 164 1.22 2.80 1.80
N ASN A 165 2.01 3.75 2.31
CA ASN A 165 2.47 3.72 3.69
C ASN A 165 1.30 3.82 4.68
N THR A 166 0.37 4.76 4.47
CA THR A 166 -0.85 4.89 5.27
C THR A 166 -1.66 3.59 5.25
N PHE A 167 -1.84 3.00 4.07
CA PHE A 167 -2.54 1.73 3.94
C PHE A 167 -1.91 0.62 4.80
N ILE A 168 -0.58 0.50 4.76
CA ILE A 168 0.12 -0.55 5.49
C ILE A 168 0.13 -0.28 7.00
N VAL A 169 0.23 0.99 7.41
CA VAL A 169 0.06 1.39 8.81
C VAL A 169 -1.31 0.94 9.31
N LEU A 170 -2.38 1.26 8.58
CA LEU A 170 -3.75 0.86 8.93
C LEU A 170 -3.94 -0.66 9.04
N VAL A 171 -3.27 -1.44 8.18
CA VAL A 171 -3.32 -2.90 8.29
C VAL A 171 -2.50 -3.39 9.49
N SER A 172 -1.40 -2.71 9.83
CA SER A 172 -0.49 -3.10 10.91
C SER A 172 -0.99 -2.72 12.31
N ASP A 173 -1.82 -1.68 12.40
CA ASP A 173 -2.46 -1.18 13.63
C ASP A 173 -3.93 -1.63 13.77
N GLU A 174 -4.41 -2.49 12.86
CA GLU A 174 -5.77 -3.04 12.83
C GLU A 174 -6.88 -1.99 12.60
N GLY A 175 -6.51 -0.79 12.14
CA GLY A 175 -7.43 0.24 11.65
C GLY A 175 -8.09 -0.14 10.31
N LEU A 176 -7.48 -1.02 9.53
CA LEU A 176 -8.05 -1.63 8.33
C LEU A 176 -7.91 -3.16 8.39
N SER A 177 -9.01 -3.88 8.24
CA SER A 177 -9.00 -5.34 8.20
C SER A 177 -8.22 -5.85 6.98
N ALA A 178 -7.48 -6.95 7.13
CA ALA A 178 -6.83 -7.68 6.03
C ALA A 178 -7.86 -8.46 5.17
N SER A 179 -8.82 -7.72 4.60
CA SER A 179 -9.94 -8.22 3.81
C SER A 179 -9.59 -8.30 2.31
N ARG A 180 -10.45 -8.96 1.53
CA ARG A 180 -10.35 -8.98 0.05
C ARG A 180 -10.36 -7.57 -0.53
N LYS A 181 -11.25 -6.70 -0.02
CA LYS A 181 -11.34 -5.30 -0.45
C LYS A 181 -9.99 -4.58 -0.26
N SER A 182 -9.41 -4.73 0.92
CA SER A 182 -8.08 -4.18 1.27
C SER A 182 -7.00 -4.73 0.34
N PHE A 183 -6.94 -6.05 0.15
CA PHE A 183 -5.98 -6.68 -0.75
C PHE A 183 -6.04 -6.10 -2.17
N TYR A 184 -7.22 -6.08 -2.78
CA TYR A 184 -7.37 -5.50 -4.12
C TYR A 184 -7.13 -3.99 -4.16
N GLY A 185 -7.51 -3.25 -3.11
CA GLY A 185 -7.24 -1.83 -2.98
C GLY A 185 -5.75 -1.53 -3.09
N LEU A 186 -4.92 -2.25 -2.33
CA LEU A 186 -3.47 -2.09 -2.37
C LEU A 186 -2.87 -2.42 -3.75
N LEU A 187 -3.33 -3.51 -4.38
CA LEU A 187 -2.89 -3.89 -5.71
C LEU A 187 -3.25 -2.83 -6.76
N ARG A 188 -4.44 -2.23 -6.70
CA ARG A 188 -4.85 -1.15 -7.61
C ARG A 188 -4.00 0.11 -7.45
N ILE A 189 -3.64 0.47 -6.21
CA ILE A 189 -2.74 1.60 -5.93
C ILE A 189 -1.36 1.35 -6.54
N HIS A 190 -0.82 0.13 -6.39
CA HIS A 190 0.44 -0.23 -7.01
C HIS A 190 0.36 -0.21 -8.54
N HIS A 191 -0.72 -0.72 -9.11
CA HIS A 191 -0.93 -0.72 -10.54
C HIS A 191 -0.99 0.71 -11.10
N LEU A 192 -1.72 1.61 -10.45
CA LEU A 192 -1.73 3.04 -10.80
C LEU A 192 -0.33 3.67 -10.70
N PHE A 193 0.45 3.31 -9.68
CA PHE A 193 1.80 3.85 -9.51
C PHE A 193 2.74 3.40 -10.65
N LEU A 194 2.64 2.14 -11.08
CA LEU A 194 3.35 1.62 -12.25
C LEU A 194 2.90 2.32 -13.54
N ALA A 195 1.59 2.53 -13.74
CA ALA A 195 1.05 3.23 -14.91
C ALA A 195 1.57 4.68 -14.99
N LEU A 196 1.56 5.41 -13.88
CA LEU A 196 2.13 6.76 -13.82
C LEU A 196 3.63 6.78 -14.05
N ALA A 197 4.38 5.81 -13.52
CA ALA A 197 5.81 5.71 -13.75
C ALA A 197 6.17 5.33 -15.21
N HIS A 198 5.28 4.63 -15.90
CA HIS A 198 5.39 4.35 -17.33
C HIS A 198 5.06 5.59 -18.17
N GLU A 199 3.97 6.29 -17.85
CA GLU A 199 3.56 7.54 -18.51
C GLU A 199 4.61 8.65 -18.36
N PHE A 200 5.21 8.77 -17.18
CA PHE A 200 6.23 9.77 -16.86
C PHE A 200 7.54 9.10 -16.40
N PRO A 201 8.45 8.74 -17.32
CA PRO A 201 9.68 8.01 -16.97
C PRO A 201 10.58 8.69 -15.94
N VAL A 202 10.50 10.03 -15.81
CA VAL A 202 11.22 10.81 -14.80
C VAL A 202 10.92 10.36 -13.36
N ILE A 203 9.72 9.83 -13.11
CA ILE A 203 9.29 9.30 -11.80
C ILE A 203 10.19 8.13 -11.39
N LYS A 204 10.36 7.15 -12.28
CA LYS A 204 11.22 5.97 -12.03
C LYS A 204 12.69 6.38 -11.85
N GLN A 205 13.17 7.32 -12.65
CA GLN A 205 14.54 7.82 -12.58
C GLN A 205 14.81 8.50 -11.23
N GLU A 206 13.93 9.40 -10.79
CA GLU A 206 14.08 10.10 -9.52
C GLU A 206 13.89 9.15 -8.33
N ALA A 207 12.95 8.19 -8.39
CA ALA A 207 12.80 7.15 -7.39
C ALA A 207 14.11 6.35 -7.19
N LEU A 208 14.70 5.86 -8.28
CA LEU A 208 15.98 5.14 -8.25
C LEU A 208 17.12 6.00 -7.67
N LYS A 209 17.15 7.29 -8.01
CA LYS A 209 18.13 8.25 -7.49
C LYS A 209 17.97 8.48 -5.99
N ARG A 210 16.75 8.64 -5.47
CA ARG A 210 16.47 8.75 -4.02
C ARG A 210 16.89 7.49 -3.28
N LEU A 211 16.57 6.31 -3.82
CA LEU A 211 16.97 5.01 -3.25
C LEU A 211 18.49 4.85 -3.17
N ARG A 212 19.21 5.15 -4.25
CA ARG A 212 20.68 5.08 -4.27
C ARG A 212 21.31 6.07 -3.30
N ARG A 213 20.83 7.31 -3.25
CA ARG A 213 21.30 8.32 -2.29
C ARG A 213 21.14 7.84 -0.85
N PHE A 214 19.98 7.30 -0.49
CA PHE A 214 19.76 6.76 0.85
C PHE A 214 20.78 5.66 1.20
N VAL A 215 21.08 4.75 0.27
CA VAL A 215 22.06 3.68 0.49
C VAL A 215 23.48 4.23 0.61
N PHE A 216 23.91 5.14 -0.26
CA PHE A 216 25.32 5.55 -0.36
C PHE A 216 25.71 6.74 0.51
N ARG A 217 24.75 7.52 1.01
CA ARG A 217 25.00 8.79 1.71
C ARG A 217 24.23 8.82 3.03
N GLU A 218 24.94 8.78 4.16
CA GLU A 218 24.32 8.74 5.49
C GLU A 218 23.48 10.00 5.75
N GLU A 219 23.90 11.16 5.26
CA GLU A 219 23.15 12.42 5.36
C GLU A 219 21.77 12.33 4.69
N ASN A 220 21.62 11.51 3.66
CA ASN A 220 20.33 11.27 3.00
C ASN A 220 19.42 10.32 3.77
N ARG A 221 19.91 9.69 4.85
CA ARG A 221 19.11 8.85 5.76
C ARG A 221 18.51 9.64 6.90
N LEU A 222 18.99 10.84 7.18
CA LEU A 222 18.51 11.67 8.30
C LEU A 222 17.06 12.12 8.10
N LYS A 223 16.33 12.40 9.19
CA LYS A 223 14.94 12.90 9.12
C LYS A 223 14.78 14.17 8.28
N SER A 224 15.82 15.00 8.17
CA SER A 224 15.82 16.20 7.34
C SER A 224 15.75 15.89 5.84
N ALA A 225 16.38 14.80 5.39
CA ALA A 225 16.43 14.40 3.98
C ALA A 225 15.41 13.30 3.63
N CYS A 226 15.11 12.41 4.58
CA CYS A 226 14.13 11.34 4.46
C CYS A 226 13.18 11.37 5.68
N PRO A 227 12.16 12.24 5.69
CA PRO A 227 11.28 12.41 6.85
C PRO A 227 10.56 11.12 7.26
N SER A 228 10.08 10.35 6.29
CA SER A 228 9.41 9.06 6.48
C SER A 228 10.16 7.94 5.78
N LEU A 229 10.64 6.95 6.57
CA LEU A 229 11.22 5.72 6.03
C LEU A 229 10.17 4.86 5.32
N GLY A 230 8.93 4.85 5.83
CA GLY A 230 7.82 4.12 5.24
C GLY A 230 7.48 4.60 3.82
N ASN A 231 7.64 5.90 3.54
CA ASN A 231 7.46 6.44 2.18
C ASN A 231 8.62 6.09 1.23
N LEU A 232 9.77 5.63 1.74
CA LEU A 232 10.92 5.27 0.92
C LEU A 232 10.76 3.89 0.28
N LEU A 233 10.20 2.92 1.02
CA LEU A 233 10.08 1.53 0.54
C LEU A 233 9.16 1.37 -0.69
N PRO A 234 8.02 2.09 -0.81
CA PRO A 234 7.21 2.11 -2.03
C PRO A 234 7.98 2.51 -3.29
N LEU A 235 9.06 3.30 -3.18
CA LEU A 235 9.88 3.66 -4.34
C LEU A 235 10.55 2.44 -4.98
N ILE A 236 10.83 1.39 -4.21
CA ILE A 236 11.39 0.12 -4.73
C ILE A 236 10.37 -0.58 -5.64
N MET A 237 9.07 -0.38 -5.40
CA MET A 237 7.99 -1.05 -6.14
C MET A 237 7.91 -0.61 -7.61
N ILE A 238 8.42 0.59 -7.93
CA ILE A 238 8.38 1.20 -9.28
C ILE A 238 9.74 1.28 -9.99
N VAL A 239 10.75 0.55 -9.51
CA VAL A 239 12.05 0.39 -10.20
C VAL A 239 12.27 -1.07 -10.59
N ASP A 240 13.08 -1.33 -11.62
CA ASP A 240 13.35 -2.71 -12.04
C ASP A 240 14.20 -3.41 -10.99
N GLU A 241 13.89 -4.69 -10.71
CA GLU A 241 14.59 -5.49 -9.71
C GLU A 241 16.09 -5.58 -9.99
N LYS A 242 16.48 -5.62 -11.27
CA LYS A 242 17.88 -5.62 -11.71
C LYS A 242 18.66 -4.35 -11.30
N ASP A 243 17.96 -3.22 -11.16
CA ASP A 243 18.59 -1.93 -10.88
C ASP A 243 18.70 -1.66 -9.37
N PHE A 244 17.69 -2.10 -8.62
CA PHE A 244 17.60 -1.91 -7.18
C PHE A 244 16.55 -2.84 -6.55
N GLY A 245 16.84 -3.34 -5.35
CA GLY A 245 15.93 -4.22 -4.61
C GLY A 245 16.19 -4.21 -3.11
N TRP A 246 15.36 -4.95 -2.37
CA TRP A 246 15.44 -5.07 -0.91
C TRP A 246 16.82 -5.47 -0.37
N PRO A 247 17.56 -6.43 -0.96
CA PRO A 247 18.87 -6.82 -0.44
C PRO A 247 19.87 -5.67 -0.30
N ARG A 248 19.84 -4.68 -1.22
CA ARG A 248 20.68 -3.48 -1.17
C ARG A 248 20.19 -2.43 -0.17
N MET A 249 18.89 -2.40 0.10
CA MET A 249 18.26 -1.46 1.02
C MET A 249 18.33 -1.92 2.48
N CYS A 250 18.30 -3.24 2.70
CA CYS A 250 18.04 -3.88 3.99
C CYS A 250 18.90 -3.33 5.14
N SER A 251 20.23 -3.44 5.05
CA SER A 251 21.13 -2.98 6.11
C SER A 251 21.05 -1.46 6.34
N PRO A 252 21.19 -0.58 5.32
CA PRO A 252 21.03 0.86 5.50
C PRO A 252 19.69 1.28 6.12
N TYR A 253 18.61 0.59 5.75
CA TYR A 253 17.28 0.83 6.29
C TYR A 253 17.18 0.41 7.76
N LEU A 254 17.66 -0.79 8.11
CA LEU A 254 17.61 -1.30 9.49
C LEU A 254 18.43 -0.43 10.44
N ASP A 255 19.62 0.00 10.04
CA ASP A 255 20.47 0.88 10.85
C ASP A 255 19.78 2.20 11.19
N GLU A 256 19.13 2.80 10.18
CA GLU A 256 18.39 4.04 10.34
C GLU A 256 17.09 3.85 11.11
N SER A 257 16.34 2.79 10.80
CA SER A 257 15.09 2.42 11.48
C SER A 257 15.33 2.22 12.98
N PHE A 258 16.32 1.42 13.35
CA PHE A 258 16.65 1.18 14.76
C PHE A 258 17.10 2.45 15.47
N SER A 259 17.87 3.32 14.80
CA SER A 259 18.26 4.61 15.37
C SER A 259 17.04 5.52 15.63
N ARG A 260 16.06 5.54 14.72
CA ARG A 260 14.82 6.32 14.88
C ARG A 260 13.89 5.74 15.94
N SER A 261 13.83 4.42 16.05
CA SER A 261 12.96 3.72 17.01
C SER A 261 13.37 3.92 18.47
N VAL A 262 14.62 4.33 18.75
CA VAL A 262 15.08 4.63 20.12
C VAL A 262 14.17 5.62 20.83
N LEU A 263 13.62 6.61 20.11
CA LEU A 263 12.70 7.58 20.71
C LEU A 263 11.45 6.91 21.28
N TRP A 264 10.87 5.96 20.54
CA TRP A 264 9.70 5.18 20.96
C TRP A 264 10.03 4.17 22.05
N ILE A 265 11.18 3.49 21.92
CA ILE A 265 11.67 2.56 22.95
C ILE A 265 11.88 3.25 24.28
N CYS A 266 12.50 4.44 24.28
CA CYS A 266 12.78 5.19 25.51
C CYS A 266 11.55 5.94 26.03
N LYS A 267 10.52 6.16 25.20
CA LYS A 267 9.23 6.63 25.68
C LYS A 267 8.56 5.59 26.59
N GLU A 268 8.49 4.34 26.14
CA GLU A 268 7.90 3.25 26.93
C GLU A 268 8.84 2.78 28.05
N TYR A 269 10.15 2.76 27.79
CA TYR A 269 11.16 2.29 28.74
C TYR A 269 12.36 3.26 28.84
N PRO A 270 12.22 4.41 29.52
CA PRO A 270 13.27 5.44 29.61
C PRO A 270 14.63 4.93 30.09
N SER A 271 14.65 3.90 30.94
CA SER A 271 15.89 3.28 31.43
C SER A 271 16.78 2.71 30.32
N LEU A 272 16.21 2.38 29.15
CA LEU A 272 16.96 1.83 28.01
C LEU A 272 17.80 2.88 27.28
N GLU A 273 17.63 4.17 27.57
CA GLU A 273 18.51 5.22 27.05
C GLU A 273 19.96 5.03 27.54
N ARG A 274 20.14 4.48 28.75
CA ARG A 274 21.46 4.26 29.33
C ARG A 274 22.18 3.13 28.61
N THR A 275 23.44 3.37 28.24
CA THR A 275 24.28 2.39 27.51
C THR A 275 25.43 1.81 28.35
N HIS A 276 25.58 2.29 29.59
CA HIS A 276 26.54 1.88 30.60
C HIS A 276 25.92 2.14 31.99
N ASP A 277 26.40 1.43 33.00
CA ASP A 277 26.09 1.73 34.40
C ASP A 277 26.93 2.91 34.94
N SER A 278 26.69 3.32 36.18
CA SER A 278 27.43 4.40 36.86
C SER A 278 28.92 4.11 37.05
N SER A 279 29.36 2.87 36.85
CA SER A 279 30.77 2.45 36.89
C SER A 279 31.43 2.37 35.51
N GLY A 280 30.71 2.73 34.44
CA GLY A 280 31.18 2.63 33.06
C GLY A 280 31.19 1.20 32.52
N LYS A 281 30.69 0.21 33.27
CA LYS A 281 30.59 -1.17 32.80
C LYS A 281 29.43 -1.32 31.83
N VAL A 282 29.62 -2.27 30.91
CA VAL A 282 28.57 -2.74 30.00
C VAL A 282 27.51 -3.47 30.82
N GLU A 283 26.25 -3.36 30.41
CA GLU A 283 25.12 -4.01 31.06
C GLU A 283 25.34 -5.52 31.29
N SER A 284 24.83 -6.02 32.42
CA SER A 284 24.82 -7.43 32.77
C SER A 284 23.99 -8.26 31.79
N ASP A 285 24.15 -9.60 31.80
CA ASP A 285 23.37 -10.51 30.94
C ASP A 285 21.86 -10.37 31.18
N TYR A 286 21.44 -10.13 32.42
CA TYR A 286 20.05 -9.88 32.79
C TYR A 286 19.52 -8.58 32.16
N GLU A 287 20.29 -7.49 32.20
CA GLU A 287 19.92 -6.22 31.60
C GLU A 287 19.91 -6.29 30.06
N ALA A 288 20.88 -7.00 29.46
CA ALA A 288 20.91 -7.27 28.04
C ALA A 288 19.65 -8.02 27.58
N HIS A 289 19.21 -9.02 28.37
CA HIS A 289 17.98 -9.75 28.09
C HIS A 289 16.75 -8.84 28.13
N ARG A 290 16.63 -7.99 29.16
CA ARG A 290 15.54 -7.01 29.28
C ARG A 290 15.53 -6.00 28.14
N ARG A 291 16.69 -5.47 27.73
CA ARG A 291 16.80 -4.56 26.58
C ARG A 291 16.26 -5.21 25.31
N VAL A 292 16.66 -6.45 25.04
CA VAL A 292 16.23 -7.18 23.84
C VAL A 292 14.71 -7.37 23.83
N GLY A 293 14.11 -7.82 24.95
CA GLY A 293 12.67 -8.02 25.04
C GLY A 293 11.87 -6.72 24.92
N ARG A 294 12.19 -5.73 25.75
CA ARG A 294 11.48 -4.43 25.78
C ARG A 294 11.62 -3.63 24.49
N SER A 295 12.78 -3.69 23.84
CA SER A 295 12.95 -3.03 22.54
C SER A 295 12.08 -3.68 21.47
N PHE A 296 11.90 -5.02 21.50
CA PHE A 296 10.99 -5.69 20.57
C PHE A 296 9.55 -5.24 20.77
N GLU A 297 9.09 -5.24 22.02
CA GLU A 297 7.75 -4.83 22.43
C GLU A 297 7.44 -3.40 21.97
N ALA A 298 8.30 -2.44 22.30
CA ALA A 298 8.12 -1.04 21.90
C ALA A 298 8.22 -0.81 20.37
N MET A 299 8.78 -1.76 19.61
CA MET A 299 8.99 -1.62 18.17
C MET A 299 7.95 -2.34 17.31
N GLN A 300 6.99 -3.08 17.89
CA GLN A 300 6.11 -3.99 17.16
C GLN A 300 5.49 -3.38 15.90
N VAL A 301 4.89 -2.19 15.99
CA VAL A 301 4.26 -1.51 14.83
C VAL A 301 5.27 -1.26 13.70
N SER A 302 6.46 -0.75 14.03
CA SER A 302 7.52 -0.48 13.04
C SER A 302 8.07 -1.76 12.40
N LEU A 303 8.14 -2.85 13.16
CA LEU A 303 8.56 -4.15 12.66
C LEU A 303 7.51 -4.75 11.72
N ARG A 304 6.22 -4.69 12.09
CA ARG A 304 5.09 -5.13 11.26
C ARG A 304 5.02 -4.37 9.94
N LEU A 305 5.14 -3.04 9.99
CA LEU A 305 5.19 -2.17 8.81
C LEU A 305 6.31 -2.60 7.84
N LEU A 306 7.53 -2.81 8.36
CA LEU A 306 8.65 -3.26 7.54
C LEU A 306 8.42 -4.66 6.98
N MET A 307 7.98 -5.62 7.80
CA MET A 307 7.70 -6.98 7.35
C MET A 307 6.67 -6.97 6.21
N PHE A 308 5.60 -6.19 6.33
CA PHE A 308 4.59 -6.07 5.29
C PHE A 308 5.18 -5.49 4.00
N HIS A 309 5.97 -4.41 4.06
CA HIS A 309 6.64 -3.88 2.87
C HIS A 309 7.55 -4.92 2.21
N VAL A 310 8.34 -5.66 2.98
CA VAL A 310 9.24 -6.69 2.43
C VAL A 310 8.45 -7.84 1.82
N TYR A 311 7.36 -8.28 2.47
CA TYR A 311 6.42 -9.24 1.89
C TYR A 311 5.89 -8.74 0.55
N PHE A 312 5.38 -7.51 0.49
CA PHE A 312 4.79 -6.96 -0.74
C PHE A 312 5.82 -6.83 -1.86
N LEU A 313 7.06 -6.42 -1.54
CA LEU A 313 8.16 -6.39 -2.49
C LEU A 313 8.45 -7.78 -3.07
N ARG A 314 8.49 -8.80 -2.21
CA ARG A 314 8.74 -10.19 -2.63
C ARG A 314 7.60 -10.78 -3.46
N ALA A 315 6.36 -10.44 -3.12
CA ALA A 315 5.16 -10.96 -3.78
C ALA A 315 4.88 -10.27 -5.12
N CYS A 316 5.03 -8.93 -5.19
CA CYS A 316 4.53 -8.12 -6.30
C CYS A 316 5.64 -7.48 -7.15
N CYS A 317 6.89 -7.44 -6.69
CA CYS A 317 7.92 -6.59 -7.28
C CYS A 317 9.10 -7.37 -7.90
N LYS A 318 8.85 -8.59 -8.39
CA LYS A 318 9.85 -9.33 -9.18
C LYS A 318 9.94 -8.80 -10.62
N GLY A 319 11.10 -8.95 -11.25
CA GLY A 319 11.32 -8.59 -12.65
C GLY A 319 11.30 -7.09 -12.94
N SER A 320 10.88 -6.73 -14.15
CA SER A 320 10.79 -5.34 -14.62
C SER A 320 9.45 -4.69 -14.25
N THR A 321 9.41 -3.35 -14.24
CA THR A 321 8.16 -2.59 -14.06
C THR A 321 7.14 -2.94 -15.14
N LYS A 322 7.58 -3.17 -16.38
CA LYS A 322 6.73 -3.59 -17.50
C LYS A 322 6.11 -4.96 -17.26
N SER A 323 6.89 -5.94 -16.84
CA SER A 323 6.37 -7.29 -16.54
C SER A 323 5.40 -7.29 -15.35
N ARG A 324 5.62 -6.41 -14.35
CA ARG A 324 4.69 -6.25 -13.22
C ARG A 324 3.34 -5.67 -13.67
N ALA A 325 3.36 -4.63 -14.50
CA ALA A 325 2.13 -4.03 -15.04
C ALA A 325 1.32 -5.06 -15.85
N LEU A 326 1.98 -5.81 -16.75
CA LEU A 326 1.34 -6.90 -17.49
C LEU A 326 0.80 -8.01 -16.57
N GLY A 327 1.49 -8.29 -15.46
CA GLY A 327 1.03 -9.20 -14.42
C GLY A 327 -0.28 -8.73 -13.78
N TYR A 328 -0.40 -7.43 -13.51
CA TYR A 328 -1.65 -6.85 -13.00
C TYR A 328 -2.79 -6.91 -14.02
N ASP A 329 -2.53 -6.57 -15.29
CA ASP A 329 -3.54 -6.70 -16.34
C ASP A 329 -4.08 -8.14 -16.43
N SER A 330 -3.19 -9.14 -16.37
CA SER A 330 -3.59 -10.56 -16.36
C SER A 330 -4.32 -10.98 -15.08
N PHE A 331 -3.92 -10.43 -13.92
CA PHE A 331 -4.55 -10.73 -12.64
C PHE A 331 -5.97 -10.15 -12.56
N PHE A 332 -6.13 -8.86 -12.87
CA PHE A 332 -7.43 -8.19 -12.79
C PHE A 332 -8.42 -8.62 -13.88
N SER A 333 -7.98 -9.34 -14.91
CA SER A 333 -8.84 -9.90 -15.97
C SER A 333 -9.41 -11.29 -15.67
N LYS A 334 -9.07 -11.90 -14.53
CA LYS A 334 -9.56 -13.22 -14.11
C LYS A 334 -10.43 -13.11 -12.85
N LEU A 335 -11.35 -14.05 -12.61
CA LEU A 335 -11.96 -14.19 -11.29
C LEU A 335 -11.01 -14.87 -10.31
N ASP A 336 -11.20 -14.58 -9.03
CA ASP A 336 -10.60 -15.40 -7.98
C ASP A 336 -11.30 -16.78 -7.97
N PRO A 337 -10.57 -17.88 -7.69
CA PRO A 337 -11.14 -19.22 -7.67
C PRO A 337 -12.36 -19.41 -6.76
N GLU A 338 -12.45 -18.67 -5.65
CA GLU A 338 -13.63 -18.72 -4.76
C GLU A 338 -14.86 -18.00 -5.35
N ASP A 339 -14.66 -16.95 -6.15
CA ASP A 339 -15.78 -16.27 -6.82
C ASP A 339 -16.43 -17.18 -7.87
N ILE A 340 -15.68 -18.14 -8.40
CA ILE A 340 -16.19 -19.20 -9.30
C ILE A 340 -17.09 -20.15 -8.50
N LEU A 341 -16.69 -20.55 -7.29
CA LEU A 341 -17.49 -21.44 -6.43
C LEU A 341 -18.84 -20.82 -6.03
N PHE A 342 -18.86 -19.51 -5.74
CA PHE A 342 -20.11 -18.80 -5.42
C PHE A 342 -21.02 -18.55 -6.63
N GLN A 343 -20.47 -18.55 -7.86
CA GLN A 343 -21.29 -18.48 -9.07
C GLN A 343 -21.99 -19.81 -9.37
N ASP A 344 -21.34 -20.93 -9.09
CA ASP A 344 -21.93 -22.26 -9.24
C ASP A 344 -23.07 -22.52 -8.24
N ASP A 345 -22.97 -22.00 -7.01
CA ASP A 345 -24.05 -22.11 -6.00
C ASP A 345 -25.28 -21.22 -6.32
N ALA A 346 -25.09 -20.13 -7.08
CA ALA A 346 -26.19 -19.24 -7.51
C ALA A 346 -26.95 -19.78 -8.73
N LEU A 347 -26.33 -20.69 -9.49
CA LEU A 347 -26.94 -21.45 -10.59
C LEU A 347 -27.38 -22.81 -10.06
N GLY A 348 -28.45 -22.82 -9.26
CA GLY A 348 -28.90 -23.99 -8.53
C GLY A 348 -29.00 -25.29 -9.34
N ALA A 349 -28.53 -26.37 -8.72
CA ALA A 349 -28.94 -27.77 -8.90
C ALA A 349 -29.61 -28.12 -10.26
N GLY A 350 -28.80 -28.14 -11.32
CA GLY A 350 -29.12 -28.78 -12.59
C GLY A 350 -28.21 -29.99 -12.79
N ASP A 351 -28.78 -31.16 -12.62
CA ASP A 351 -28.15 -32.47 -12.82
C ASP A 351 -27.57 -32.63 -14.23
N ILE A 352 -26.24 -32.58 -14.37
CA ILE A 352 -25.51 -33.22 -15.47
C ILE A 352 -24.17 -33.74 -14.93
N GLY A 353 -24.12 -35.05 -14.70
CA GLY A 353 -22.87 -35.76 -14.45
C GLY A 353 -21.91 -35.64 -15.63
N THR A 354 -20.65 -35.32 -15.35
CA THR A 354 -19.47 -35.95 -15.95
C THR A 354 -18.25 -35.63 -15.09
N HIS A 355 -17.71 -36.66 -14.46
CA HIS A 355 -16.44 -36.66 -13.77
C HIS A 355 -15.30 -36.60 -14.79
N GLU A 356 -14.89 -35.41 -15.27
CA GLU A 356 -13.62 -35.27 -15.99
C GLU A 356 -12.82 -34.01 -15.57
N SER A 357 -11.93 -34.25 -14.61
CA SER A 357 -10.63 -33.60 -14.40
C SER A 357 -10.57 -32.10 -14.06
N ALA A 358 -10.88 -31.80 -12.80
CA ALA A 358 -10.42 -30.58 -12.10
C ALA A 358 -8.87 -30.43 -12.02
N ASP A 359 -8.10 -31.40 -12.53
CA ASP A 359 -6.63 -31.39 -12.51
C ASP A 359 -5.97 -30.78 -13.75
N GLN A 360 -6.70 -30.55 -14.85
CA GLN A 360 -6.09 -29.95 -16.07
C GLN A 360 -6.08 -28.41 -16.07
N ALA A 361 -6.81 -27.75 -15.16
CA ALA A 361 -6.80 -26.28 -15.04
C ALA A 361 -5.55 -25.69 -14.34
N LYS A 362 -4.67 -26.53 -13.79
CA LYS A 362 -3.52 -26.09 -12.96
C LYS A 362 -2.25 -25.68 -13.72
N ARG A 363 -2.24 -25.69 -15.06
CA ARG A 363 -1.04 -25.37 -15.85
C ARG A 363 -1.26 -24.21 -16.83
N HIS A 364 -1.53 -23.03 -16.29
CA HIS A 364 -1.38 -21.77 -17.02
C HIS A 364 -0.60 -20.78 -16.16
N VAL A 365 0.53 -20.30 -16.69
CA VAL A 365 1.46 -19.30 -16.15
C VAL A 365 0.84 -18.48 -15.01
N SER A 366 1.03 -18.97 -13.78
CA SER A 366 0.61 -18.22 -12.60
C SER A 366 1.62 -17.11 -12.40
N CYS A 367 1.12 -15.89 -12.24
CA CYS A 367 1.84 -14.89 -11.47
C CYS A 367 2.00 -15.47 -10.05
N VAL A 368 3.05 -16.25 -9.82
CA VAL A 368 3.31 -16.93 -8.55
C VAL A 368 3.40 -15.88 -7.44
N GLY A 369 2.33 -15.71 -6.64
CA GLY A 369 2.34 -14.96 -5.38
C GLY A 369 1.18 -14.00 -5.11
N LEU A 370 0.29 -13.74 -6.09
CA LEU A 370 -0.88 -12.85 -5.90
C LEU A 370 -2.14 -13.69 -5.67
N ASP A 371 -2.37 -14.07 -4.42
CA ASP A 371 -3.60 -14.74 -3.98
C ASP A 371 -4.04 -14.16 -2.63
N PHE A 372 -5.35 -14.01 -2.44
CA PHE A 372 -5.90 -13.41 -1.22
C PHE A 372 -5.63 -14.28 0.01
N MET A 373 -5.75 -15.61 -0.10
CA MET A 373 -5.50 -16.50 1.05
C MET A 373 -4.02 -16.47 1.45
N HIS A 374 -3.12 -16.43 0.46
CA HIS A 374 -1.71 -16.22 0.72
C HIS A 374 -1.44 -14.85 1.39
N PHE A 375 -2.04 -13.77 0.88
CA PHE A 375 -1.96 -12.44 1.50
C PHE A 375 -2.41 -12.46 2.96
N ARG A 376 -3.58 -13.04 3.24
CA ARG A 376 -4.13 -13.13 4.59
C ARG A 376 -3.25 -13.95 5.51
N GLY A 377 -2.72 -15.09 5.03
CA GLY A 377 -1.78 -15.93 5.79
C GLY A 377 -0.47 -15.21 6.10
N GLN A 378 0.06 -14.42 5.15
CA GLN A 378 1.26 -13.61 5.37
C GLN A 378 1.02 -12.48 6.38
N VAL A 379 -0.14 -11.83 6.35
CA VAL A 379 -0.53 -10.87 7.39
C VAL A 379 -0.64 -11.57 8.74
N GLY A 380 -1.28 -12.74 8.82
CA GLY A 380 -1.33 -13.53 10.06
C GLY A 380 0.07 -13.81 10.63
N GLN A 381 1.00 -14.28 9.78
CA GLN A 381 2.39 -14.53 10.18
C GLN A 381 3.11 -13.26 10.68
N ILE A 382 2.83 -12.09 10.09
CA ILE A 382 3.37 -10.80 10.54
C ILE A 382 2.92 -10.47 11.96
N PHE A 383 1.65 -10.75 12.29
CA PHE A 383 1.09 -10.51 13.63
C PHE A 383 1.58 -11.53 14.66
N GLU A 384 1.77 -12.79 14.25
CA GLU A 384 2.31 -13.87 15.11
C GLU A 384 3.81 -13.71 15.39
N THR A 385 4.54 -12.96 14.56
CA THR A 385 5.99 -12.77 14.72
C THR A 385 6.30 -11.93 15.96
N ASN A 386 6.70 -12.62 17.04
CA ASN A 386 6.95 -12.04 18.37
C ASN A 386 8.40 -12.18 18.86
N THR A 387 9.33 -12.56 17.97
CA THR A 387 10.77 -12.69 18.29
C THR A 387 11.63 -11.96 17.27
N TRP A 388 12.81 -11.49 17.70
CA TRP A 388 13.82 -10.91 16.80
C TRP A 388 14.23 -11.88 15.70
N GLN A 389 14.47 -13.15 16.03
CA GLN A 389 14.83 -14.18 15.06
C GLN A 389 13.73 -14.38 14.01
N GLY A 390 12.47 -14.41 14.44
CA GLY A 390 11.32 -14.45 13.54
C GLY A 390 11.29 -13.25 12.61
N PHE A 391 11.46 -12.04 13.15
CA PHE A 391 11.50 -10.80 12.38
C PHE A 391 12.61 -10.81 11.33
N PHE A 392 13.87 -11.04 11.72
CA PHE A 392 15.01 -11.06 10.79
C PHE A 392 14.86 -12.14 9.71
N ARG A 393 14.35 -13.32 10.08
CA ARG A 393 14.02 -14.40 9.14
C ARG A 393 12.96 -13.97 8.14
N PHE A 394 11.89 -13.32 8.59
CA PHE A 394 10.80 -12.87 7.74
C PHE A 394 11.30 -11.88 6.67
N ILE A 395 12.09 -10.90 7.09
CA ILE A 395 12.65 -9.88 6.19
C ILE A 395 13.87 -10.34 5.39
N GLN A 396 14.26 -11.63 5.49
CA GLN A 396 15.43 -12.21 4.82
C GLN A 396 16.73 -11.44 5.12
N ALA A 397 16.91 -11.05 6.37
CA ALA A 397 18.09 -10.34 6.85
C ALA A 397 18.90 -11.22 7.81
N GLN A 398 20.20 -10.94 7.90
CA GLN A 398 21.05 -11.63 8.86
C GLN A 398 20.66 -11.22 10.29
N SER A 399 20.17 -12.19 11.07
CA SER A 399 19.93 -11.99 12.50
C SER A 399 21.26 -11.91 13.25
N PRO A 400 21.37 -11.06 14.28
CA PRO A 400 22.44 -11.17 15.26
C PRO A 400 22.52 -12.61 15.82
N PRO A 401 23.72 -13.18 15.97
CA PRO A 401 23.90 -14.61 16.28
C PRO A 401 23.54 -14.98 17.72
N SER A 402 23.44 -13.98 18.62
CA SER A 402 23.11 -14.19 20.02
C SER A 402 22.31 -13.03 20.59
N LYS A 403 21.64 -13.25 21.73
CA LYS A 403 20.96 -12.19 22.47
C LYS A 403 21.91 -11.06 22.87
N LEU A 404 23.15 -11.39 23.24
CA LEU A 404 24.18 -10.41 23.57
C LEU A 404 24.59 -9.56 22.35
N ALA A 405 24.68 -10.18 21.16
CA ALA A 405 24.91 -9.46 19.92
C ALA A 405 23.75 -8.52 19.58
N MET A 406 22.49 -8.96 19.78
CA MET A 406 21.31 -8.11 19.61
C MET A 406 21.32 -6.92 20.59
N ALA A 407 21.64 -7.17 21.86
CA ALA A 407 21.74 -6.14 22.88
C ALA A 407 22.83 -5.10 22.53
N ARG A 408 24.00 -5.55 22.05
CA ARG A 408 25.07 -4.66 21.53
C ARG A 408 24.57 -3.78 20.38
N LEU A 409 23.86 -4.36 19.41
CA LEU A 409 23.28 -3.62 18.30
C LEU A 409 22.28 -2.57 18.78
N LEU A 410 21.36 -2.92 19.70
CA LEU A 410 20.38 -1.98 20.26
C LEU A 410 21.06 -0.84 21.04
N ARG A 411 22.12 -1.12 21.81
CA ARG A 411 22.93 -0.08 22.47
C ARG A 411 23.61 0.84 21.45
N GLN A 412 24.13 0.27 20.36
CA GLN A 412 24.72 1.05 19.28
C GLN A 412 23.67 1.96 18.64
N SER A 413 22.45 1.48 18.43
CA SER A 413 21.34 2.30 17.91
C SER A 413 21.02 3.49 18.83
N VAL A 414 21.09 3.33 20.15
CA VAL A 414 20.95 4.45 21.10
C VAL A 414 22.04 5.50 20.87
N ARG A 415 23.31 5.07 20.76
CA ARG A 415 24.45 5.98 20.50
C ARG A 415 24.31 6.69 19.15
N SER A 416 23.94 5.95 18.10
CA SER A 416 23.68 6.49 16.77
C SER A 416 22.52 7.49 16.77
N SER A 417 21.45 7.20 17.51
CA SER A 417 20.29 8.08 17.67
C SER A 417 20.67 9.41 18.35
N ARG A 418 21.53 9.38 19.39
CA ARG A 418 22.10 10.61 20.00
C ARG A 418 22.98 11.37 19.00
N LYS A 419 23.90 10.68 18.33
CA LYS A 419 24.80 11.30 17.33
C LYS A 419 24.02 11.99 16.21
N LYS A 420 22.91 11.40 15.77
CA LYS A 420 22.02 11.93 14.73
C LYS A 420 21.04 13.00 15.25
N GLY A 421 21.03 13.28 16.56
CA GLY A 421 20.18 14.29 17.16
C GLY A 421 18.70 13.92 17.29
N TYR A 422 18.36 12.63 17.26
CA TYR A 422 16.97 12.17 17.43
C TYR A 422 16.47 12.23 18.87
N HIS A 423 17.39 12.17 19.83
CA HIS A 423 17.15 12.45 21.23
C HIS A 423 18.43 13.02 21.86
N LYS A 424 18.31 13.57 23.07
CA LYS A 424 19.43 14.07 23.88
C LYS A 424 19.67 13.17 25.08
N ALA A 425 20.90 13.14 25.58
CA ALA A 425 21.20 12.43 26.82
C ALA A 425 20.39 13.02 27.98
N GLY A 426 19.74 12.18 28.78
CA GLY A 426 18.90 12.64 29.89
C GLY A 426 17.60 13.36 29.46
N MET A 427 17.20 13.26 28.20
CA MET A 427 15.90 13.78 27.73
C MET A 427 14.75 13.17 28.53
N ASP A 428 13.80 14.01 28.95
CA ASP A 428 12.53 13.55 29.52
C ASP A 428 11.64 13.01 28.39
N PHE A 429 11.57 11.67 28.29
CA PHE A 429 10.78 11.01 27.26
C PHE A 429 9.26 11.04 27.51
N SER A 430 8.80 11.42 28.70
CA SER A 430 7.36 11.56 28.97
C SER A 430 6.71 12.67 28.14
N ARG A 431 7.51 13.70 27.81
CA ARG A 431 7.12 14.82 26.95
C ARG A 431 7.15 14.48 25.45
N VAL A 432 7.64 13.29 25.10
CA VAL A 432 7.53 12.78 23.73
C VAL A 432 6.07 12.37 23.52
N HIS A 433 5.28 13.33 23.06
CA HIS A 433 3.96 13.03 22.53
C HIS A 433 4.07 11.96 21.44
N ALA A 434 3.01 11.16 21.25
CA ALA A 434 2.92 10.25 20.12
C ALA A 434 2.81 11.06 18.81
N SER A 435 3.88 11.74 18.41
CA SER A 435 3.94 12.53 17.19
C SER A 435 3.97 11.57 16.01
N GLY A 436 2.86 11.48 15.27
CA GLY A 436 2.76 10.67 14.04
C GLY A 436 1.58 9.72 13.97
N THR A 437 0.81 9.55 15.05
CA THR A 437 -0.55 9.00 14.98
C THR A 437 -1.50 10.18 14.97
N SER A 438 -2.30 10.33 13.92
CA SER A 438 -3.42 11.29 13.92
C SER A 438 -4.19 11.15 15.23
N LYS A 439 -4.53 12.27 15.90
CA LYS A 439 -5.51 12.31 17.00
C LYS A 439 -6.93 12.04 16.46
N ILE A 440 -7.10 10.99 15.68
CA ILE A 440 -8.38 10.29 15.65
C ILE A 440 -8.26 9.36 16.85
N LEU A 441 -9.27 9.35 17.73
CA LEU A 441 -9.40 8.36 18.80
C LEU A 441 -8.85 7.02 18.30
N SER A 442 -7.81 6.50 18.97
CA SER A 442 -7.38 5.14 18.65
C SER A 442 -8.60 4.24 18.85
N LYS A 443 -8.82 3.30 17.93
CA LYS A 443 -9.95 2.37 17.99
C LYS A 443 -9.98 1.71 19.39
N GLY A 444 -11.03 1.98 20.17
CA GLY A 444 -11.20 1.48 21.54
C GLY A 444 -10.90 2.49 22.67
N GLN A 445 -10.53 3.74 22.37
CA GLN A 445 -10.50 4.81 23.39
C GLN A 445 -11.91 5.37 23.63
N GLU A 446 -12.28 5.44 24.91
CA GLU A 446 -13.54 6.05 25.36
C GLU A 446 -13.23 7.29 26.21
N TYR A 447 -14.14 8.27 26.17
CA TYR A 447 -14.09 9.45 27.02
C TYR A 447 -15.47 9.71 27.61
N SER A 448 -15.56 9.80 28.93
CA SER A 448 -16.81 10.05 29.62
C SER A 448 -17.11 11.55 29.64
N ALA A 449 -18.33 11.93 29.28
CA ALA A 449 -18.81 13.30 29.36
C ALA A 449 -20.12 13.40 30.15
N SER A 450 -20.46 14.61 30.60
CA SER A 450 -21.67 14.86 31.40
C SER A 450 -22.95 14.63 30.60
N SER A 451 -24.02 14.18 31.27
CA SER A 451 -25.32 13.84 30.69
C SER A 451 -26.06 14.99 29.98
N GLY A 452 -25.63 16.23 30.13
CA GLY A 452 -26.20 17.42 29.47
C GLY A 452 -25.46 17.87 28.20
N LEU A 453 -24.50 17.11 27.70
CA LEU A 453 -23.69 17.49 26.54
C LEU A 453 -24.48 17.37 25.23
N CYS A 454 -24.88 18.51 24.66
CA CYS A 454 -25.65 18.57 23.41
C CYS A 454 -24.81 18.91 22.16
N HIS A 455 -23.57 19.38 22.35
CA HIS A 455 -22.63 19.66 21.26
C HIS A 455 -21.20 19.34 21.69
N VAL A 456 -20.41 18.76 20.77
CA VAL A 456 -18.99 18.49 20.97
C VAL A 456 -18.21 19.19 19.87
N GLU A 457 -17.46 20.21 20.24
CA GLU A 457 -16.57 20.93 19.35
C GLU A 457 -15.12 20.51 19.66
N PHE A 458 -14.44 19.97 18.65
CA PHE A 458 -13.02 19.63 18.76
C PHE A 458 -12.20 20.84 18.31
N SER A 459 -11.60 21.55 19.27
CA SER A 459 -10.65 22.64 18.99
C SER A 459 -9.24 22.24 19.43
N ASP A 460 -8.26 22.57 18.60
CA ASP A 460 -6.84 22.27 18.84
C ASP A 460 -6.16 23.60 19.25
N VAL A 461 -5.92 23.77 20.56
CA VAL A 461 -5.30 24.98 21.11
C VAL A 461 -3.83 24.68 21.43
N TRP A 462 -2.92 25.45 20.84
CA TRP A 462 -1.48 25.34 21.06
C TRP A 462 -0.98 26.57 21.83
N GLY A 463 -0.47 26.35 23.04
CA GLY A 463 0.34 27.31 23.79
C GLY A 463 1.79 26.85 23.81
N PHE A 464 2.74 27.76 23.60
CA PHE A 464 4.17 27.53 23.74
C PHE A 464 4.70 28.37 24.90
N ASP A 465 5.23 27.71 25.92
CA ASP A 465 6.10 28.35 26.91
C ASP A 465 7.54 27.92 26.63
N GLY A 466 8.34 28.86 26.11
CA GLY A 466 9.81 28.93 26.22
C GLY A 466 10.65 28.03 25.32
#